data_AF-A0A0K0EV75-F1
#
_entry.id   AF-A0A0K0EV75-F1
#
_cell.length_a   1.000
_cell.length_b   1.000
_cell.length_c   1.000
_cell.angle_alpha   90.00
_cell.angle_beta   90.00
_cell.angle_gamma   90.00
#
_symmetry.space_group_name_H-M   'P 1'
#
loop_
_entity.id
_entity.type
_entity.pdbx_description
1 polymer ?
#
loop_
_entity_poly.entity_id
_entity_poly.type
_entity_poly.pdbx_seq_one_letter_code
_entity_poly.pdbx_strand_id
1 'polypeptide(L)'
;MGSFGLRSAYGSFGRSTRMIFFTSNLLSIIFLIVTLTFGIWMIITYSAYSELLAPSLYVDVAWIMIIVSLLGLGNSFFGYWCIIKEVRCFSYTYCVASIVISTMLFIGGMMGHVFVYKLYNQVPLSLKMLTSLRELYGMPGEESITNSWDELQKNFECCGVDEKDNWRVWKTSKWHMHYKTNTEKPRIPDSCCKPGMLQHCRGQFLTQEHLYEQTCHALLNNSLGEVTRVAGYISIGASIVILVPVIFAFLYTRLIRK
;
A
#
# COMPACT_ATOMS: atom_id res chain seq x y z
N MET A 1 -43.71 -10.23 -39.37
CA MET A 1 -43.41 -10.25 -37.92
C MET A 1 -41.96 -10.69 -37.76
N GLY A 2 -40.95 -9.97 -37.27
CA GLY A 2 -40.80 -8.69 -36.60
C GLY A 2 -39.35 -8.61 -36.09
N SER A 3 -38.35 -8.76 -36.98
CA SER A 3 -36.92 -8.78 -36.63
C SER A 3 -36.39 -7.43 -36.10
N PHE A 4 -37.16 -6.35 -36.32
CA PHE A 4 -36.88 -5.03 -35.78
C PHE A 4 -37.05 -4.90 -34.24
N GLY A 5 -37.62 -5.91 -33.57
CA GLY A 5 -37.85 -5.88 -32.11
C GLY A 5 -36.70 -6.40 -31.23
N LEU A 6 -35.80 -7.23 -31.76
CA LEU A 6 -34.74 -7.87 -30.94
C LEU A 6 -33.53 -6.95 -30.69
N ARG A 7 -33.22 -6.06 -31.64
CA ARG A 7 -32.03 -5.18 -31.62
C ARG A 7 -32.31 -3.75 -31.17
N SER A 8 -33.52 -3.47 -30.69
CA SER A 8 -33.86 -2.17 -30.10
C SER A 8 -33.44 -2.12 -28.63
N ALA A 9 -33.12 -0.93 -28.09
CA ALA A 9 -32.83 -0.71 -26.67
C ALA A 9 -33.91 -1.27 -25.72
N TYR A 10 -35.17 -1.34 -26.19
CA TYR A 10 -36.32 -1.87 -25.45
C TYR A 10 -36.60 -3.37 -25.70
N GLY A 11 -35.85 -4.00 -26.61
CA GLY A 11 -35.90 -5.43 -26.87
C GLY A 11 -35.31 -6.26 -25.72
N SER A 12 -35.49 -7.58 -25.77
CA SER A 12 -34.92 -8.51 -24.77
C SER A 12 -33.39 -8.34 -24.64
N PHE A 13 -32.70 -8.15 -25.77
CA PHE A 13 -31.25 -7.95 -25.81
C PHE A 13 -30.80 -6.66 -25.09
N GLY A 14 -31.49 -5.53 -25.32
CA GLY A 14 -31.16 -4.25 -24.66
C GLY A 14 -31.39 -4.27 -23.15
N ARG A 15 -32.46 -4.95 -22.69
CA ARG A 15 -32.70 -5.18 -21.25
C ARG A 15 -31.59 -6.01 -20.61
N SER A 16 -31.16 -7.10 -21.26
CA SER A 16 -30.04 -7.91 -20.78
C SER A 16 -28.73 -7.12 -20.72
N THR A 17 -28.39 -6.34 -21.75
CA THR A 17 -27.17 -5.49 -21.75
C THR A 17 -27.19 -4.47 -20.62
N ARG A 18 -28.34 -3.83 -20.36
CA ARG A 18 -28.51 -2.88 -19.25
C ARG A 18 -28.32 -3.54 -17.89
N MET A 19 -28.89 -4.73 -17.68
CA MET A 19 -28.70 -5.48 -16.44
C MET A 19 -27.24 -5.85 -16.22
N ILE A 20 -26.56 -6.36 -17.26
CA ILE A 20 -25.14 -6.74 -17.18
C ILE A 20 -24.26 -5.52 -16.89
N PHE A 21 -24.55 -4.37 -17.51
CA PHE A 21 -23.85 -3.12 -17.21
C PHE A 21 -24.05 -2.71 -15.74
N PHE A 22 -25.27 -2.79 -15.22
CA PHE A 22 -25.57 -2.46 -13.82
C PHE A 22 -24.84 -3.40 -12.85
N THR A 23 -24.89 -4.71 -13.08
CA THR A 23 -24.25 -5.71 -12.22
C THR A 23 -22.72 -5.63 -12.28
N SER A 24 -22.14 -5.44 -13.46
CA SER A 24 -20.68 -5.29 -13.60
C SER A 24 -20.18 -4.01 -12.95
N ASN A 25 -20.91 -2.90 -13.06
CA ASN A 25 -20.56 -1.65 -12.36
C ASN A 25 -20.65 -1.82 -10.83
N LEU A 26 -21.61 -2.58 -10.32
CA LEU A 26 -21.69 -2.90 -8.89
C LEU A 26 -20.48 -3.72 -8.42
N LEU A 27 -20.05 -4.71 -9.20
CA LEU A 27 -18.84 -5.47 -8.92
C LEU A 27 -17.60 -4.57 -8.93
N SER A 28 -17.49 -3.63 -9.89
CA SER A 28 -16.38 -2.66 -9.92
C SER A 28 -16.33 -1.80 -8.65
N ILE A 29 -17.47 -1.39 -8.09
CA ILE A 29 -17.53 -0.66 -6.82
C ILE A 29 -16.96 -1.48 -5.67
N ILE A 30 -17.31 -2.76 -5.58
CA ILE A 30 -16.79 -3.65 -4.53
C ILE A 30 -15.26 -3.73 -4.62
N PHE A 31 -14.72 -3.94 -5.83
CA PHE A 31 -13.28 -3.97 -6.05
C PHE A 31 -12.60 -2.64 -5.71
N LEU A 32 -13.21 -1.50 -6.08
CA LEU A 32 -12.70 -0.18 -5.75
C LEU A 32 -12.68 0.09 -4.24
N ILE A 33 -13.68 -0.39 -3.48
CA ILE A 33 -13.70 -0.31 -2.02
C ILE A 33 -12.58 -1.17 -1.42
N VAL A 34 -12.37 -2.38 -1.93
CA VAL A 34 -11.25 -3.25 -1.48
C VAL A 34 -9.91 -2.58 -1.74
N THR A 35 -9.70 -2.02 -2.93
CA THR A 35 -8.47 -1.30 -3.28
C THR A 35 -8.26 -0.05 -2.41
N LEU A 36 -9.33 0.71 -2.14
CA LEU A 36 -9.29 1.89 -1.27
C LEU A 36 -8.94 1.52 0.18
N THR A 37 -9.63 0.53 0.75
CA THR A 37 -9.43 0.09 2.14
C THR A 37 -8.03 -0.49 2.33
N PHE A 38 -7.52 -1.27 1.37
CA PHE A 38 -6.15 -1.77 1.39
C PHE A 38 -5.13 -0.62 1.31
N GLY A 39 -5.40 0.42 0.52
CA GLY A 39 -4.54 1.61 0.42
C GLY A 39 -4.46 2.38 1.73
N ILE A 40 -5.61 2.61 2.37
CA ILE A 40 -5.68 3.27 3.67
C ILE A 40 -4.93 2.44 4.72
N TRP A 41 -5.15 1.12 4.74
CA TRP A 41 -4.45 0.22 5.65
C TRP A 41 -2.93 0.25 5.45
N MET A 42 -2.46 0.29 4.19
CA MET A 42 -1.02 0.43 3.90
C MET A 42 -0.45 1.74 4.44
N ILE A 43 -1.13 2.87 4.26
CA ILE A 43 -0.65 4.15 4.80
C ILE A 43 -0.57 4.09 6.32
N ILE A 44 -1.64 3.69 7.00
CA ILE A 44 -1.69 3.67 8.47
C ILE A 44 -0.58 2.77 9.05
N THR A 45 -0.35 1.61 8.43
CA THR A 45 0.59 0.62 8.95
C THR A 45 2.04 0.98 8.65
N TYR A 46 2.31 1.53 7.46
CA TYR A 46 3.67 1.69 6.98
C TYR A 46 4.14 3.14 6.94
N SER A 47 3.31 4.17 7.08
CA SER A 47 3.75 5.58 7.02
C SER A 47 4.83 5.92 8.05
N ALA A 48 4.79 5.28 9.22
CA ALA A 48 5.77 5.45 10.28
C ALA A 48 7.19 5.04 9.85
N TYR A 49 7.34 4.12 8.89
CA TYR A 49 8.65 3.66 8.44
C TYR A 49 9.23 4.49 7.28
N SER A 50 8.54 5.54 6.83
CA SER A 50 8.92 6.29 5.63
C SER A 50 10.29 6.93 5.70
N GLU A 51 10.64 7.42 6.89
CA GLU A 51 11.92 8.07 7.14
C GLU A 51 13.08 7.07 7.18
N LEU A 52 12.80 5.80 7.48
CA LEU A 52 13.81 4.73 7.54
C LEU A 52 14.16 4.18 6.16
N LEU A 53 13.19 4.20 5.24
CA LEU A 53 13.36 3.74 3.87
C LEU A 53 13.35 4.94 2.91
N ALA A 54 14.47 5.66 2.78
CA ALA A 54 14.61 6.60 1.66
C ALA A 54 14.62 5.77 0.36
N PRO A 55 13.47 5.55 -0.29
CA PRO A 55 12.63 6.61 -0.88
C PRO A 55 11.13 6.58 -0.51
N SER A 56 10.48 7.75 -0.59
CA SER A 56 9.03 8.00 -0.45
C SER A 56 8.12 7.18 -1.37
N LEU A 57 8.70 6.40 -2.28
CA LEU A 57 8.00 5.70 -3.36
C LEU A 57 6.88 4.78 -2.88
N TYR A 58 6.98 4.15 -1.70
CA TYR A 58 5.88 3.29 -1.21
C TYR A 58 4.68 4.09 -0.70
N VAL A 59 4.92 5.23 -0.03
CA VAL A 59 3.86 6.15 0.40
C VAL A 59 3.16 6.71 -0.84
N ASP A 60 3.93 7.05 -1.87
CA ASP A 60 3.43 7.56 -3.14
C ASP A 60 2.51 6.53 -3.84
N VAL A 61 2.90 5.24 -3.87
CA VAL A 61 2.07 4.16 -4.44
C VAL A 61 0.76 4.00 -3.67
N ALA A 62 0.78 4.03 -2.34
CA ALA A 62 -0.42 3.92 -1.52
C ALA A 62 -1.36 5.12 -1.75
N TRP A 63 -0.83 6.34 -1.86
CA TRP A 63 -1.63 7.54 -2.19
C TRP A 63 -2.27 7.47 -3.57
N ILE A 64 -1.53 7.03 -4.60
CA ILE A 64 -2.08 6.83 -5.94
C ILE A 64 -3.26 5.84 -5.86
N MET A 65 -3.09 4.74 -5.14
CA MET A 65 -4.13 3.73 -4.98
C MET A 65 -5.40 4.29 -4.33
N ILE A 66 -5.26 5.15 -3.31
CA ILE A 66 -6.39 5.82 -2.64
C ILE A 66 -7.08 6.83 -3.58
N ILE A 67 -6.32 7.76 -4.16
CA ILE A 67 -6.85 8.85 -4.98
C ILE A 67 -7.60 8.30 -6.20
N VAL A 68 -6.98 7.34 -6.90
CA VAL A 68 -7.57 6.74 -8.10
C VAL A 68 -8.80 5.92 -7.74
N SER A 69 -8.81 5.24 -6.59
CA SER A 69 -10.00 4.50 -6.13
C SER A 69 -11.17 5.44 -5.80
N LEU A 70 -10.93 6.58 -5.18
CA LEU A 70 -11.97 7.59 -4.91
C LEU A 70 -12.56 8.17 -6.20
N LEU A 71 -11.71 8.50 -7.18
CA LEU A 71 -12.15 8.92 -8.52
C LEU A 71 -12.96 7.81 -9.22
N GLY A 72 -12.51 6.56 -9.09
CA GLY A 72 -13.21 5.36 -9.55
C GLY A 72 -14.61 5.25 -8.98
N LEU A 73 -14.76 5.37 -7.65
CA LEU A 73 -16.05 5.31 -6.97
C LEU A 73 -16.99 6.42 -7.45
N GLY A 74 -16.49 7.65 -7.54
CA GLY A 74 -17.24 8.78 -8.10
C GLY A 74 -17.72 8.49 -9.52
N ASN A 75 -16.83 7.99 -10.39
CA ASN A 75 -17.16 7.61 -11.75
C ASN A 75 -18.16 6.45 -11.84
N SER A 76 -18.09 5.47 -10.94
CA SER A 76 -19.09 4.39 -10.85
C SER A 76 -20.47 4.89 -10.46
N PHE A 77 -20.58 5.91 -9.59
CA PHE A 77 -21.85 6.59 -9.33
C PHE A 77 -22.38 7.28 -10.60
N PHE A 78 -21.53 8.00 -11.34
CA PHE A 78 -21.91 8.56 -12.64
C PHE A 78 -22.39 7.48 -13.62
N GLY A 79 -21.81 6.28 -13.58
CA GLY A 79 -22.28 5.12 -14.35
C GLY A 79 -23.76 4.78 -14.12
N TYR A 80 -24.23 4.81 -12.86
CA TYR A 80 -25.65 4.60 -12.56
C TYR A 80 -26.53 5.74 -13.10
N TRP A 81 -26.08 6.99 -12.99
CA TRP A 81 -26.79 8.13 -13.55
C TRP A 81 -26.93 8.03 -15.08
N CYS A 82 -25.93 7.50 -15.77
CA CYS A 82 -25.98 7.24 -17.21
C CYS A 82 -27.09 6.25 -17.58
N ILE A 83 -27.28 5.19 -16.79
CA ILE A 83 -28.34 4.18 -17.00
C ILE A 83 -29.74 4.80 -16.86
N ILE A 84 -29.91 5.76 -15.95
CA ILE A 84 -31.21 6.38 -15.68
C ILE A 84 -31.56 7.43 -16.75
N LYS A 85 -30.60 8.28 -17.12
CA LYS A 85 -30.86 9.41 -18.02
C LYS A 85 -30.84 9.04 -19.51
N GLU A 86 -30.22 7.92 -19.88
CA GLU A 86 -30.11 7.43 -21.27
C GLU A 86 -29.53 8.49 -22.25
N VAL A 87 -28.74 9.45 -21.75
CA VAL A 87 -28.11 10.50 -22.56
C VAL A 87 -26.74 10.04 -23.05
N ARG A 88 -26.55 10.07 -24.37
CA ARG A 88 -25.33 9.59 -25.05
C ARG A 88 -24.05 10.29 -24.57
N CYS A 89 -24.08 11.60 -24.40
CA CYS A 89 -22.91 12.38 -23.96
C CYS A 89 -22.37 11.88 -22.61
N PHE A 90 -23.26 11.65 -21.64
CA PHE A 90 -22.87 11.15 -20.32
C PHE A 90 -22.27 9.75 -20.37
N SER A 91 -22.80 8.86 -21.22
CA SER A 91 -22.21 7.54 -21.39
C SER A 91 -20.81 7.58 -22.00
N TYR A 92 -20.54 8.50 -22.94
CA TYR A 92 -19.19 8.67 -23.48
C TYR A 92 -18.21 9.20 -22.43
N THR A 93 -18.63 10.19 -21.62
CA THR A 93 -17.78 10.72 -20.55
C THR A 93 -17.45 9.65 -19.51
N TYR A 94 -18.42 8.81 -19.14
CA TYR A 94 -18.21 7.68 -18.24
C TYR A 94 -17.19 6.68 -18.82
N CYS A 95 -17.33 6.30 -20.10
CA CYS A 95 -16.40 5.37 -20.73
C CYS A 95 -14.96 5.92 -20.78
N VAL A 96 -14.79 7.19 -21.18
CA VAL A 96 -13.47 7.82 -21.25
C VAL A 96 -12.83 7.92 -19.86
N ALA A 97 -13.58 8.38 -18.85
CA ALA A 97 -13.09 8.46 -17.48
C ALA A 97 -12.71 7.07 -16.93
N SER A 98 -13.53 6.04 -17.18
CA SER A 98 -13.26 4.67 -16.75
C SER A 98 -11.96 4.11 -17.36
N ILE A 99 -11.70 4.41 -18.65
CA ILE A 99 -10.46 3.99 -19.31
C ILE A 99 -9.25 4.68 -18.67
N VAL A 100 -9.33 5.98 -18.39
CA VAL A 100 -8.23 6.72 -17.73
C VAL A 100 -7.97 6.20 -16.31
N ILE A 101 -9.03 5.92 -15.55
CA ILE A 101 -8.91 5.36 -14.19
C ILE A 101 -8.30 3.95 -14.25
N SER A 102 -8.74 3.13 -15.21
CA SER A 102 -8.18 1.79 -15.42
C SER A 102 -6.70 1.83 -15.78
N THR A 103 -6.26 2.74 -16.64
CA THR A 103 -4.83 2.85 -17.01
C THR A 103 -4.00 3.33 -15.82
N MET A 104 -4.52 4.26 -15.01
CA MET A 104 -3.85 4.70 -13.78
C MET A 104 -3.67 3.55 -12.78
N LEU A 105 -4.71 2.74 -12.54
CA LEU A 105 -4.62 1.56 -11.66
C LEU A 105 -3.66 0.51 -12.19
N PHE A 106 -3.68 0.27 -13.51
CA PHE A 106 -2.77 -0.69 -14.15
C PHE A 106 -1.30 -0.24 -14.00
N ILE A 107 -1.01 1.03 -14.31
CA ILE A 107 0.34 1.59 -14.15
C ILE A 107 0.75 1.54 -12.69
N GLY A 108 -0.12 1.93 -11.75
CA GLY A 108 0.15 1.85 -10.31
C GLY A 108 0.48 0.43 -9.85
N GLY A 109 -0.29 -0.57 -10.30
CA GLY A 109 -0.03 -1.97 -9.98
C GLY A 109 1.31 -2.47 -10.54
N MET A 110 1.63 -2.12 -11.79
CA MET A 110 2.92 -2.46 -12.41
C MET A 110 4.09 -1.79 -11.68
N MET A 111 3.95 -0.53 -11.27
CA MET A 111 4.95 0.18 -10.49
C MET A 111 5.21 -0.50 -9.14
N GLY A 112 4.17 -1.05 -8.50
CA GLY A 112 4.32 -1.88 -7.30
C GLY A 112 5.21 -3.09 -7.52
N HIS A 113 5.02 -3.83 -8.62
CA HIS A 113 5.89 -4.97 -8.95
C HIS A 113 7.34 -4.56 -9.26
N VAL A 114 7.53 -3.48 -10.01
CA VAL A 114 8.87 -2.93 -10.29
C VAL A 114 9.55 -2.49 -9.00
N PHE A 115 8.79 -1.93 -8.06
CA PHE A 115 9.31 -1.56 -6.75
C PHE A 115 9.80 -2.78 -5.97
N VAL A 116 9.00 -3.86 -5.90
CA VAL A 116 9.41 -5.11 -5.24
C VAL A 116 10.71 -5.65 -5.85
N TYR A 117 10.83 -5.60 -7.19
CA TYR A 117 12.07 -5.99 -7.85
C TYR A 117 13.28 -5.13 -7.43
N LYS A 118 13.12 -3.80 -7.40
CA LYS A 118 14.18 -2.87 -6.96
C LYS A 118 14.54 -3.07 -5.50
N LEU A 119 13.54 -3.31 -4.65
CA LEU A 119 13.68 -3.54 -3.23
C LEU A 119 14.63 -4.73 -2.96
N TYR A 120 14.46 -5.85 -3.67
CA TYR A 120 15.31 -7.02 -3.50
C TYR A 120 16.67 -6.94 -4.22
N ASN A 121 16.77 -6.25 -5.36
CA ASN A 121 17.94 -6.36 -6.25
C ASN A 121 18.82 -5.11 -6.33
N GLN A 122 18.33 -3.93 -5.94
CA GLN A 122 19.02 -2.67 -6.23
C GLN A 122 19.19 -1.73 -5.03
N VAL A 123 18.33 -1.83 -4.02
CA VAL A 123 18.37 -0.92 -2.87
C VAL A 123 19.22 -1.54 -1.77
N PRO A 124 20.39 -0.98 -1.41
CA PRO A 124 21.12 -1.37 -0.20
C PRO A 124 20.40 -0.78 1.02
N LEU A 125 19.20 -1.30 1.28
CA LEU A 125 18.31 -0.82 2.33
C LEU A 125 18.99 -0.96 3.70
N SER A 126 19.73 -2.06 3.87
CA SER A 126 20.58 -2.32 5.04
C SER A 126 21.54 -1.18 5.33
N LEU A 127 22.20 -0.59 4.32
CA LEU A 127 23.16 0.49 4.54
C LEU A 127 22.47 1.77 5.03
N LYS A 128 21.34 2.13 4.44
CA LYS A 128 20.58 3.33 4.85
C LYS A 128 20.00 3.18 6.24
N MET A 129 19.44 2.02 6.53
CA MET A 129 18.91 1.66 7.83
C MET A 129 20.03 1.66 8.89
N LEU A 130 21.21 1.17 8.54
CA LEU A 130 22.38 1.21 9.41
C LEU A 130 22.87 2.65 9.68
N THR A 131 22.86 3.51 8.66
CA THR A 131 23.18 4.94 8.84
C THR A 131 22.13 5.65 9.70
N SER A 132 20.83 5.41 9.48
CA SER A 132 19.77 6.05 10.29
C SER A 132 19.85 5.61 11.76
N LEU A 133 20.13 4.33 12.02
CA LEU A 133 20.36 3.83 13.37
C LEU A 133 21.60 4.46 14.02
N ARG A 134 22.74 4.47 13.31
CA ARG A 134 24.00 4.95 13.90
C ARG A 134 24.02 6.46 14.13
N GLU A 135 23.48 7.23 13.20
CA GLU A 135 23.68 8.68 13.14
C GLU A 135 22.50 9.50 13.64
N LEU A 136 21.27 8.97 13.55
CA LEU A 136 20.04 9.76 13.72
C LEU A 136 19.15 9.29 14.88
N TYR A 137 19.17 7.99 15.21
CA TYR A 137 18.39 7.48 16.35
C TYR A 137 18.76 8.23 17.63
N GLY A 138 17.75 8.67 18.39
CA GLY A 138 17.89 9.31 19.70
C GLY A 138 18.62 10.66 19.69
N MET A 139 18.76 11.29 18.52
CA MET A 139 19.37 12.61 18.36
C MET A 139 18.33 13.73 18.52
N PRO A 140 18.71 14.90 19.07
CA PRO A 140 17.79 16.03 19.21
C PRO A 140 17.36 16.54 17.83
N GLY A 141 16.04 16.67 17.63
CA GLY A 141 15.44 17.05 16.35
C GLY A 141 15.05 15.89 15.43
N GLU A 142 15.45 14.66 15.75
CA GLU A 142 15.17 13.43 14.98
C GLU A 142 14.28 12.45 15.77
N GLU A 143 13.30 13.00 16.50
CA GLU A 143 12.37 12.20 17.31
C GLU A 143 11.50 11.29 16.44
N SER A 144 11.15 11.73 15.23
CA SER A 144 10.38 10.95 14.27
C SER A 144 11.11 9.64 13.91
N ILE A 145 12.39 9.71 13.54
CA ILE A 145 13.25 8.55 13.26
C ILE A 145 13.36 7.62 14.48
N THR A 146 13.46 8.19 15.68
CA THR A 146 13.53 7.42 16.93
C THR A 146 12.24 6.63 17.16
N ASN A 147 11.09 7.28 16.99
CA ASN A 147 9.78 6.64 17.11
C ASN A 147 9.57 5.56 16.04
N SER A 148 9.94 5.84 14.78
CA SER A 148 9.88 4.86 13.69
C SER A 148 10.67 3.59 14.00
N TRP A 149 11.87 3.75 14.57
CA TRP A 149 12.70 2.62 14.99
C TRP A 149 12.10 1.84 16.15
N ASP A 150 11.57 2.53 17.14
CA ASP A 150 10.95 1.90 18.30
C ASP A 150 9.67 1.14 17.94
N GLU A 151 8.84 1.69 17.06
CA GLU A 151 7.67 1.02 16.51
C GLU A 151 8.06 -0.18 15.65
N LEU A 152 9.08 -0.04 14.80
CA LEU A 152 9.55 -1.13 13.96
C LEU A 152 9.99 -2.33 14.80
N GLN A 153 10.80 -2.09 15.84
CA GLN A 153 11.31 -3.15 16.71
C GLN A 153 10.20 -3.84 17.51
N LYS A 154 9.21 -3.07 17.99
CA LYS A 154 8.06 -3.61 18.72
C LYS A 154 7.11 -4.39 17.81
N ASN A 155 6.83 -3.89 16.60
CA ASN A 155 5.86 -4.47 15.68
C ASN A 155 6.39 -5.72 14.97
N PHE A 156 7.69 -5.74 14.64
CA PHE A 156 8.32 -6.87 13.97
C PHE A 156 9.11 -7.78 14.91
N GLU A 157 9.11 -7.49 16.22
CA GLU A 157 9.84 -8.28 17.22
C GLU A 157 11.28 -8.54 16.78
N CYS A 158 11.99 -7.46 16.42
CA CYS A 158 13.30 -7.50 15.81
C CYS A 158 14.27 -6.57 16.53
N CYS A 159 15.57 -6.83 16.40
CA CYS A 159 16.58 -5.91 16.93
C CYS A 159 17.82 -5.81 16.04
N GLY A 160 18.27 -4.57 15.82
CA GLY A 160 19.40 -4.28 14.96
C GLY A 160 19.05 -4.32 13.48
N VAL A 161 20.05 -4.14 12.63
CA VAL A 161 19.87 -3.95 11.18
C VAL A 161 20.16 -5.24 10.43
N ASP A 162 21.38 -5.76 10.54
CA ASP A 162 21.89 -6.87 9.73
C ASP A 162 22.52 -7.97 10.60
N GLU A 163 22.63 -9.19 10.07
CA GLU A 163 23.07 -10.39 10.81
C GLU A 163 24.50 -10.26 11.34
N LYS A 164 25.36 -9.51 10.63
CA LYS A 164 26.77 -9.30 11.00
C LYS A 164 26.95 -8.46 12.26
N ASP A 165 26.13 -7.42 12.41
CA ASP A 165 26.27 -6.46 13.51
C ASP A 165 25.27 -6.76 14.66
N ASN A 166 24.15 -7.43 14.38
CA ASN A 166 23.09 -7.81 15.34
C ASN A 166 22.77 -6.62 16.31
N TRP A 167 22.42 -6.90 17.57
CA TRP A 167 22.24 -5.88 18.61
C TRP A 167 23.52 -5.09 18.95
N ARG A 168 24.71 -5.56 18.56
CA ARG A 168 25.98 -4.87 18.88
C ARG A 168 26.12 -3.55 18.12
N VAL A 169 25.39 -3.39 17.01
CA VAL A 169 25.33 -2.13 16.24
C VAL A 169 24.97 -0.93 17.13
N TRP A 170 24.15 -1.14 18.17
CA TRP A 170 23.74 -0.09 19.12
C TRP A 170 24.92 0.55 19.83
N LYS A 171 25.99 -0.21 20.12
CA LYS A 171 27.21 0.32 20.76
C LYS A 171 27.93 1.35 19.90
N THR A 172 27.76 1.26 18.58
CA THR A 172 28.38 2.16 17.60
C THR A 172 27.52 3.38 17.29
N SER A 173 26.30 3.46 17.82
CA SER A 173 25.40 4.59 17.58
C SER A 173 25.81 5.83 18.36
N LYS A 174 25.56 7.02 17.79
CA LYS A 174 25.70 8.31 18.46
C LYS A 174 24.86 8.39 19.73
N TRP A 175 23.64 7.87 19.70
CA TRP A 175 22.78 7.78 20.89
C TRP A 175 23.48 7.09 22.06
N HIS A 176 24.08 5.93 21.80
CA HIS A 176 24.84 5.25 22.83
C HIS A 176 26.07 6.08 23.23
N MET A 177 26.84 6.64 22.30
CA MET A 177 28.04 7.43 22.66
C MET A 177 27.74 8.69 23.47
N HIS A 178 26.64 9.39 23.17
CA HIS A 178 26.25 10.67 23.78
C HIS A 178 25.37 10.52 25.04
N TYR A 179 25.15 9.31 25.54
CA TYR A 179 24.40 9.08 26.77
C TYR A 179 25.13 9.69 27.98
N LYS A 180 24.61 10.80 28.51
CA LYS A 180 25.24 11.68 29.53
C LYS A 180 24.63 11.55 30.95
N THR A 181 23.86 10.51 31.22
CA THR A 181 23.12 10.39 32.50
C THR A 181 23.96 9.71 33.60
N ASN A 182 23.76 10.07 34.88
CA ASN A 182 24.38 9.45 36.07
C ASN A 182 23.91 8.00 36.36
N THR A 183 23.10 7.41 35.48
CA THR A 183 22.58 6.04 35.58
C THR A 183 23.39 5.07 34.72
N GLU A 184 23.26 3.77 34.98
CA GLU A 184 23.89 2.75 34.13
C GLU A 184 23.50 2.96 32.65
N LYS A 185 24.52 3.02 31.80
CA LYS A 185 24.38 3.32 30.38
C LYS A 185 23.66 2.16 29.66
N PRO A 186 22.45 2.37 29.10
CA PRO A 186 21.73 1.31 28.42
C PRO A 186 22.50 0.85 27.17
N ARG A 187 22.63 -0.47 27.01
CA ARG A 187 23.36 -1.08 25.88
C ARG A 187 22.54 -1.10 24.59
N ILE A 188 21.22 -1.12 24.73
CA ILE A 188 20.22 -1.21 23.68
C ILE A 188 19.03 -0.32 24.08
N PRO A 189 18.19 0.11 23.12
CA PRO A 189 16.94 0.76 23.44
C PRO A 189 15.92 -0.22 24.04
N ASP A 190 14.98 0.31 24.81
CA ASP A 190 13.92 -0.47 25.48
C ASP A 190 13.03 -1.22 24.47
N SER A 191 12.86 -0.68 23.27
CA SER A 191 12.08 -1.25 22.16
C SER A 191 12.63 -2.56 21.59
N CYS A 192 13.93 -2.82 21.76
CA CYS A 192 14.62 -4.05 21.34
C CYS A 192 14.49 -5.19 22.38
N CYS A 193 13.95 -4.90 23.57
CA CYS A 193 13.80 -5.87 24.64
C CYS A 193 12.46 -6.62 24.57
N LYS A 194 12.47 -7.92 24.86
CA LYS A 194 11.23 -8.71 24.96
C LYS A 194 10.33 -8.23 26.10
N PRO A 195 9.00 -8.33 25.95
CA PRO A 195 8.07 -7.97 27.01
C PRO A 195 8.35 -8.77 28.29
N GLY A 196 8.39 -8.09 29.44
CA GLY A 196 8.70 -8.70 30.74
C GLY A 196 10.20 -8.77 31.10
N MET A 197 11.11 -8.54 30.15
CA MET A 197 12.57 -8.63 30.38
C MET A 197 13.26 -7.27 30.52
N LEU A 198 12.49 -6.17 30.60
CA LEU A 198 13.00 -4.79 30.59
C LEU A 198 14.03 -4.51 31.68
N GLN A 199 13.80 -5.03 32.89
CA GLN A 199 14.75 -4.89 34.01
C GLN A 199 16.09 -5.58 33.73
N HIS A 200 16.08 -6.68 32.97
CA HIS A 200 17.29 -7.43 32.61
C HIS A 200 18.03 -6.75 31.45
N CYS A 201 17.31 -6.16 30.50
CA CYS A 201 17.88 -5.38 29.40
C CYS A 201 18.57 -4.08 29.87
N ARG A 202 18.09 -3.49 30.97
CA ARG A 202 18.70 -2.30 31.59
C ARG A 202 19.88 -2.62 32.51
N GLY A 203 20.02 -3.88 32.95
CA GLY A 203 21.11 -4.32 33.82
C GLY A 203 22.41 -4.64 33.07
N GLN A 204 23.43 -5.06 33.83
CA GLN A 204 24.77 -5.36 33.29
C GLN A 204 24.85 -6.65 32.46
N PHE A 205 23.96 -7.63 32.72
CA PHE A 205 23.94 -8.93 32.06
C PHE A 205 22.93 -8.99 30.91
N LEU A 206 23.36 -8.53 29.74
CA LEU A 206 22.59 -8.67 28.50
C LEU A 206 22.94 -10.01 27.83
N THR A 207 22.02 -10.98 27.89
CA THR A 207 22.09 -12.26 27.16
C THR A 207 21.15 -12.24 25.95
N GLN A 208 21.47 -13.05 24.95
CA GLN A 208 20.71 -13.13 23.68
C GLN A 208 19.26 -13.59 23.88
N GLU A 209 18.96 -14.30 24.98
CA GLU A 209 17.61 -14.76 25.33
C GLU A 209 16.64 -13.61 25.63
N HIS A 210 17.14 -12.48 26.16
CA HIS A 210 16.33 -11.30 26.51
C HIS A 210 15.99 -10.41 25.31
N LEU A 211 16.64 -10.66 24.17
CA LEU A 211 16.57 -9.88 22.95
C LEU A 211 15.72 -10.60 21.90
N TYR A 212 15.20 -9.82 20.96
CA TYR A 212 14.71 -10.37 19.70
C TYR A 212 15.86 -10.94 18.86
N GLU A 213 15.70 -12.16 18.37
CA GLU A 213 16.74 -12.88 17.63
C GLU A 213 16.81 -12.47 16.15
N GLN A 214 15.71 -11.93 15.62
CA GLN A 214 15.59 -11.58 14.20
C GLN A 214 16.08 -10.17 13.88
N THR A 215 16.60 -10.00 12.67
CA THR A 215 17.09 -8.71 12.15
C THR A 215 15.96 -7.90 11.52
N CYS A 216 15.91 -6.59 11.81
CA CYS A 216 14.82 -5.75 11.31
C CYS A 216 14.86 -5.56 9.80
N HIS A 217 16.04 -5.59 9.17
CA HIS A 217 16.15 -5.42 7.73
C HIS A 217 15.42 -6.52 6.95
N ALA A 218 15.69 -7.80 7.27
CA ALA A 218 15.11 -8.92 6.53
C ALA A 218 13.57 -8.99 6.69
N LEU A 219 13.09 -8.83 7.92
CA LEU A 219 11.67 -8.82 8.25
C LEU A 219 10.91 -7.68 7.57
N LEU A 220 11.44 -6.46 7.65
CA LEU A 220 10.82 -5.29 7.04
C LEU A 220 10.81 -5.41 5.51
N ASN A 221 11.93 -5.85 4.93
CA ASN A 221 12.07 -6.02 3.48
C ASN A 221 11.07 -7.05 2.94
N ASN A 222 10.94 -8.20 3.61
CA ASN A 222 9.99 -9.24 3.23
C ASN A 222 8.54 -8.77 3.38
N SER A 223 8.22 -8.12 4.49
CA SER A 223 6.85 -7.64 4.76
C SER A 223 6.42 -6.57 3.75
N LEU A 224 7.30 -5.62 3.44
CA LEU A 224 7.04 -4.61 2.41
C LEU A 224 6.93 -5.23 1.01
N GLY A 225 7.79 -6.20 0.70
CA GLY A 225 7.76 -6.92 -0.56
C GLY A 225 6.42 -7.65 -0.77
N GLU A 226 5.96 -8.40 0.23
CA GLU A 226 4.69 -9.13 0.18
C GLU A 226 3.49 -8.18 0.10
N VAL A 227 3.42 -7.17 0.97
CA VAL A 227 2.29 -6.22 0.99
C VAL A 227 2.20 -5.43 -0.30
N THR A 228 3.33 -4.95 -0.85
CA THR A 228 3.34 -4.22 -2.13
C THR A 228 2.99 -5.14 -3.30
N ARG A 229 3.42 -6.41 -3.27
CA ARG A 229 3.06 -7.39 -4.30
C ARG A 229 1.56 -7.66 -4.30
N VAL A 230 0.95 -7.84 -3.13
CA VAL A 230 -0.51 -8.00 -2.98
C VAL A 230 -1.24 -6.75 -3.47
N ALA A 231 -0.78 -5.56 -3.11
CA ALA A 231 -1.33 -4.29 -3.62
C ALA A 231 -1.31 -4.21 -5.16
N GLY A 232 -0.21 -4.67 -5.77
CA GLY A 232 -0.03 -4.76 -7.21
C GLY A 232 -1.09 -5.64 -7.88
N TYR A 233 -1.29 -6.85 -7.36
CA TYR A 233 -2.31 -7.77 -7.88
C TYR A 233 -3.74 -7.22 -7.72
N ILE A 234 -4.05 -6.62 -6.57
CA ILE A 234 -5.36 -5.98 -6.34
C ILE A 234 -5.61 -4.86 -7.35
N SER A 235 -4.62 -3.99 -7.59
CA SER A 235 -4.73 -2.87 -8.52
C SER A 235 -4.90 -3.33 -9.98
N ILE A 236 -4.13 -4.33 -10.40
CA ILE A 236 -4.25 -4.93 -11.74
C ILE A 236 -5.62 -5.60 -11.90
N GLY A 237 -6.06 -6.37 -10.90
CA GLY A 237 -7.38 -6.99 -10.89
C GLY A 237 -8.51 -5.95 -11.00
N ALA A 238 -8.46 -4.89 -10.20
CA ALA A 238 -9.43 -3.80 -10.25
C ALA A 238 -9.44 -3.11 -11.63
N SER A 239 -8.28 -2.90 -12.25
CA SER A 239 -8.21 -2.30 -13.60
C SER A 239 -8.96 -3.13 -14.64
N ILE A 240 -8.82 -4.46 -14.62
CA ILE A 240 -9.51 -5.37 -15.54
C ILE A 240 -11.02 -5.35 -15.28
N VAL A 241 -11.43 -5.39 -14.01
CA VAL A 241 -12.85 -5.39 -13.62
C VAL A 241 -13.55 -4.10 -14.03
N ILE A 242 -12.87 -2.96 -14.02
CA ILE A 242 -13.42 -1.65 -14.46
C ILE A 242 -13.64 -1.59 -15.98
N LEU A 243 -12.90 -2.35 -16.79
CA LEU A 243 -13.09 -2.37 -18.24
C LEU A 243 -14.35 -3.13 -18.68
N VAL A 244 -14.81 -4.10 -17.88
CA VAL A 244 -16.02 -4.88 -18.16
C VAL A 244 -17.26 -4.00 -18.35
N PRO A 245 -17.64 -3.11 -17.42
CA PRO A 245 -18.79 -2.22 -17.60
C PRO A 245 -18.61 -1.23 -18.77
N VAL A 246 -17.38 -0.86 -19.15
CA VAL A 246 -17.13 0.01 -20.32
C VAL A 246 -17.58 -0.65 -21.62
N ILE A 247 -17.29 -1.95 -21.78
CA ILE A 247 -17.70 -2.72 -22.97
C ILE A 247 -19.23 -2.72 -23.07
N PHE A 248 -19.91 -3.01 -21.96
CA PHE A 248 -21.37 -3.07 -21.94
C PHE A 248 -22.02 -1.68 -22.06
N ALA A 249 -21.43 -0.63 -21.50
CA ALA A 249 -21.87 0.74 -21.67
C ALA A 249 -21.77 1.19 -23.14
N PHE A 250 -20.71 0.79 -23.84
CA PHE A 250 -20.55 1.08 -25.26
C PHE A 250 -21.57 0.32 -26.13
N LEU A 251 -21.80 -0.97 -25.84
CA LEU A 251 -22.85 -1.76 -26.49
C LEU A 251 -24.23 -1.14 -26.27
N TYR A 252 -24.55 -0.76 -25.03
CA TYR A 252 -25.80 -0.11 -24.66
C TYR A 252 -25.98 1.24 -25.38
N THR A 253 -24.94 2.06 -25.46
CA THR A 253 -24.96 3.34 -26.19
C THR A 253 -25.22 3.16 -27.69
N ARG A 254 -24.67 2.10 -28.29
CA ARG A 254 -24.95 1.76 -29.69
C ARG A 254 -26.40 1.31 -29.90
N LEU A 255 -27.02 0.65 -28.92
CA LEU A 255 -28.43 0.24 -28.98
C LEU A 255 -29.40 1.42 -28.81
N ILE A 256 -28.99 2.50 -28.13
CA ILE A 256 -29.77 3.75 -28.02
C ILE A 256 -29.83 4.48 -29.38
N ARG A 257 -28.88 4.22 -30.29
CA ARG A 257 -28.87 4.79 -31.64
C ARG A 257 -30.02 4.19 -32.47
N LYS A 258 -31.15 4.91 -32.52
CA LYS A 258 -32.10 4.81 -33.64
C LYS A 258 -31.50 5.45 -34.88
#